data_AF-A0A7K3WSM0-F1
#
_entry.id   AF-A0A7K3WSM0-F1
#
_cell.length_a   1.000
_cell.length_b   1.000
_cell.length_c   1.000
_cell.angle_alpha   90.00
_cell.angle_beta   90.00
_cell.angle_gamma   90.00
#
_symmetry.space_group_name_H-M   'P 1'
#
loop_
_entity.id
_entity.type
_entity.pdbx_description
1 polymer ?
#
loop_
_entity_poly.entity_id
_entity_poly.type
_entity_poly.pdbx_seq_one_letter_code
_entity_poly.pdbx_strand_id
1 'polypeptide(L)'
;MQAPFFLFAYWYSNLMGAESTGYEPIYHAIINLSAVFYLVFGLFFLFKFLSFQYSWRTAFFSTAIIFLGTNLYYYAIDDTGMSHVYSFFLFSAFLFISRKTDFLKDLKLINLISISIISSIILLIRPTGAMFLLVFFFLDLNQRNHILERVRRLGNIRATSVFLSIFALIWLPQLLYWKYSTGDFLSYSYGGEGFNFLSPKLGYTWFSPINGLFLYTPLYLLILFGMVRMIHNQVTNGWLILTSFFAISFVFSSWWDWSFGCSFGARSFVEYLSLFVLPVAYTLSQCTKLRLYKKVLIGTLILGFVAFNLKVTYTYDSCFFGTDAWDWSEYLSLISSPTK
;
A
#
# COMPACT_ATOMS: atom_id res chain seq x y z
N MET A 1 12.48 3.31 8.89
CA MET A 1 12.71 1.96 8.30
C MET A 1 13.99 1.87 7.48
N GLN A 2 14.39 2.91 6.74
CA GLN A 2 15.72 2.96 6.08
C GLN A 2 16.91 3.05 7.07
N ALA A 3 16.72 3.59 8.28
CA ALA A 3 17.82 3.86 9.22
C ALA A 3 18.80 2.68 9.52
N PRO A 4 18.38 1.41 9.70
CA PRO A 4 19.32 0.30 9.88
C PRO A 4 20.21 0.05 8.65
N PHE A 5 19.69 0.30 7.45
CA PHE A 5 20.42 0.20 6.19
C PHE A 5 21.41 1.36 6.06
N PHE A 6 20.97 2.58 6.35
CA PHE A 6 21.86 3.76 6.39
C PHE A 6 23.03 3.56 7.37
N LEU A 7 22.76 3.08 8.59
CA LEU A 7 23.79 2.80 9.60
C LEU A 7 24.76 1.70 9.16
N PHE A 8 24.28 0.68 8.44
CA PHE A 8 25.15 -0.34 7.84
C PHE A 8 26.08 0.26 6.77
N ALA A 9 25.56 1.10 5.86
CA ALA A 9 26.38 1.80 4.87
C ALA A 9 27.41 2.72 5.54
N TYR A 10 27.01 3.48 6.56
CA TYR A 10 27.91 4.34 7.33
C TYR A 10 29.03 3.54 8.01
N TRP A 11 28.72 2.44 8.68
CA TRP A 11 29.73 1.61 9.31
C TRP A 11 30.68 0.97 8.29
N TYR A 12 30.14 0.47 7.17
CA TYR A 12 30.94 -0.12 6.09
C TYR A 12 31.88 0.90 5.43
N SER A 13 31.39 2.11 5.10
CA SER A 13 32.22 3.16 4.49
C SER A 13 33.40 3.55 5.38
N ASN A 14 33.15 3.74 6.68
CA ASN A 14 34.21 4.03 7.66
C ASN A 14 35.25 2.89 7.77
N LEU A 15 34.83 1.62 7.74
CA LEU A 15 35.77 0.48 7.74
C LEU A 15 36.66 0.43 6.50
N MET A 16 36.13 0.85 5.34
CA MET A 16 36.86 0.88 4.08
C MET A 16 37.72 2.15 3.90
N GLY A 17 37.73 3.05 4.89
CA GLY A 17 38.39 4.35 4.78
C GLY A 17 37.76 5.30 3.76
N ALA A 18 36.51 5.07 3.38
CA ALA A 18 35.77 5.85 2.41
C ALA A 18 35.00 7.01 3.07
N GLU A 19 34.73 8.05 2.29
CA GLU A 19 33.88 9.17 2.72
C GLU A 19 32.49 8.66 3.17
N SER A 20 31.99 9.27 4.23
CA SER A 20 30.81 8.82 4.97
C SER A 20 29.86 9.98 5.27
N THR A 21 29.68 10.89 4.30
CA THR A 21 28.84 12.09 4.42
C THR A 21 27.35 11.77 4.27
N GLY A 22 26.99 10.64 3.66
CA GLY A 22 25.61 10.21 3.43
C GLY A 22 25.10 10.46 2.01
N TYR A 23 25.92 11.06 1.14
CA TYR A 23 25.60 11.41 -0.26
C TYR A 23 26.35 10.53 -1.28
N GLU A 24 27.26 9.67 -0.82
CA GLU A 24 28.04 8.77 -1.65
C GLU A 24 27.14 7.68 -2.27
N PRO A 25 27.47 7.12 -3.46
CA PRO A 25 26.62 6.16 -4.17
C PRO A 25 26.16 4.94 -3.35
N ILE A 26 26.94 4.54 -2.35
CA ILE A 26 26.58 3.45 -1.42
C ILE A 26 25.31 3.75 -0.60
N TYR A 27 25.07 5.01 -0.22
CA TYR A 27 23.87 5.39 0.54
C TYR A 27 22.61 5.36 -0.34
N HIS A 28 22.73 5.73 -1.61
CA HIS A 28 21.66 5.54 -2.59
C HIS A 28 21.38 4.04 -2.83
N ALA A 29 22.43 3.23 -3.03
CA ALA A 29 22.31 1.79 -3.20
C ALA A 29 21.67 1.08 -1.99
N ILE A 30 21.97 1.52 -0.76
CA ILE A 30 21.40 0.91 0.45
C ILE A 30 19.92 1.26 0.68
N ILE A 31 19.45 2.41 0.17
CA ILE A 31 18.01 2.74 0.13
C ILE A 31 17.28 1.79 -0.84
N ASN A 32 17.84 1.54 -2.02
CA ASN A 32 17.30 0.54 -2.96
C ASN A 32 17.22 -0.84 -2.32
N LEU A 33 18.29 -1.28 -1.64
CA LEU A 33 18.29 -2.54 -0.89
C LEU A 33 17.22 -2.57 0.22
N SER A 34 17.00 -1.44 0.91
CA SER A 34 15.95 -1.32 1.93
C SER A 34 14.56 -1.51 1.33
N ALA A 35 14.26 -0.85 0.20
CA ALA A 35 12.99 -0.99 -0.49
C ALA A 35 12.74 -2.45 -0.94
N VAL A 36 13.73 -3.08 -1.58
CA VAL A 36 13.64 -4.50 -2.00
C VAL A 36 13.45 -5.43 -0.81
N PHE A 37 14.15 -5.21 0.30
CA PHE A 37 13.98 -5.99 1.53
C PHE A 37 12.54 -5.91 2.05
N TYR A 38 11.99 -4.71 2.22
CA TYR A 38 10.63 -4.55 2.72
C TYR A 38 9.57 -4.99 1.71
N LEU A 39 9.80 -4.83 0.39
CA LEU A 39 8.95 -5.42 -0.66
C LEU A 39 8.86 -6.94 -0.48
N VAL A 40 10.00 -7.64 -0.41
CA VAL A 40 10.03 -9.11 -0.31
C VAL A 40 9.28 -9.59 0.93
N PHE A 41 9.49 -8.95 2.09
CA PHE A 41 8.73 -9.27 3.30
C PHE A 41 7.24 -8.90 3.20
N GLY A 42 6.89 -7.81 2.51
CA GLY A 42 5.51 -7.39 2.28
C GLY A 42 4.75 -8.42 1.43
N LEU A 43 5.34 -8.82 0.30
CA LEU A 43 4.81 -9.88 -0.57
C LEU A 43 4.74 -11.23 0.16
N PHE A 44 5.74 -11.58 0.97
CA PHE A 44 5.72 -12.79 1.79
C PHE A 44 4.56 -12.79 2.80
N PHE A 45 4.37 -11.70 3.56
CA PHE A 45 3.28 -11.60 4.52
C PHE A 45 1.91 -11.56 3.84
N LEU A 46 1.80 -10.90 2.68
CA LEU A 46 0.57 -10.89 1.88
C LEU A 46 0.22 -12.29 1.36
N PHE A 47 1.20 -13.02 0.83
CA PHE A 47 1.05 -14.41 0.43
C PHE A 47 0.61 -15.31 1.60
N LYS A 48 1.23 -15.14 2.79
CA LYS A 48 0.84 -15.90 4.00
C LYS A 48 -0.55 -15.53 4.48
N PHE A 49 -0.95 -14.26 4.42
CA PHE A 49 -2.31 -13.80 4.73
C PHE A 49 -3.35 -14.46 3.81
N LEU A 50 -3.14 -14.42 2.49
CA LEU A 50 -4.03 -15.06 1.51
C LEU A 50 -4.11 -16.58 1.68
N SER A 51 -3.01 -17.22 2.08
CA SER A 51 -2.95 -18.68 2.29
C SER A 51 -3.84 -19.18 3.44
N PHE A 52 -4.41 -18.30 4.28
CA PHE A 52 -5.43 -18.67 5.27
C PHE A 52 -6.85 -18.81 4.70
N GLN A 53 -7.09 -18.38 3.45
CA GLN A 53 -8.41 -18.39 2.81
C GLN A 53 -8.38 -19.06 1.42
N TYR A 54 -7.22 -19.09 0.76
CA TYR A 54 -7.08 -19.52 -0.63
C TYR A 54 -5.98 -20.57 -0.80
N SER A 55 -6.04 -21.34 -1.91
CA SER A 55 -4.98 -22.28 -2.27
C SER A 55 -3.64 -21.59 -2.46
N TRP A 56 -2.52 -22.29 -2.23
CA TRP A 56 -1.17 -21.72 -2.40
C TRP A 56 -0.96 -21.12 -3.79
N ARG A 57 -1.52 -21.74 -4.85
CA ARG A 57 -1.44 -21.22 -6.22
C ARG A 57 -2.17 -19.90 -6.34
N THR A 58 -3.40 -19.83 -5.82
CA THR A 58 -4.21 -18.61 -5.81
C THR A 58 -3.49 -17.50 -5.03
N ALA A 59 -2.99 -17.79 -3.83
CA ALA A 59 -2.25 -16.81 -3.02
C ALA A 59 -1.00 -16.31 -3.75
N PHE A 60 -0.18 -17.21 -4.30
CA PHE A 60 1.04 -16.86 -5.04
C PHE A 60 0.75 -15.99 -6.26
N PHE A 61 -0.14 -16.44 -7.15
CA PHE A 61 -0.46 -15.68 -8.36
C PHE A 61 -1.14 -14.34 -8.04
N SER A 62 -1.98 -14.24 -7.02
CA SER A 62 -2.59 -12.96 -6.63
C SER A 62 -1.55 -11.95 -6.14
N THR A 63 -0.61 -12.39 -5.31
CA THR A 63 0.50 -11.57 -4.84
C THR A 63 1.40 -11.13 -6.00
N ALA A 64 1.73 -12.04 -6.93
CA ALA A 64 2.54 -11.72 -8.10
C ALA A 64 1.82 -10.77 -9.08
N ILE A 65 0.52 -10.95 -9.31
CA ILE A 65 -0.30 -10.10 -10.19
C ILE A 65 -0.45 -8.69 -9.61
N ILE A 66 -0.63 -8.55 -8.28
CA ILE A 66 -0.64 -7.24 -7.63
C ILE A 66 0.74 -6.58 -7.69
N PHE A 67 1.83 -7.34 -7.50
CA PHE A 67 3.17 -6.78 -7.63
C PHE A 67 3.46 -6.27 -9.05
N LEU A 68 3.33 -7.12 -10.07
CA LEU A 68 3.74 -6.84 -11.44
C LEU A 68 2.73 -6.03 -12.26
N GLY A 69 1.46 -6.01 -11.84
CA GLY A 69 0.36 -5.36 -12.57
C GLY A 69 -0.10 -4.05 -11.97
N THR A 70 0.69 -3.43 -11.08
CA THR A 70 0.35 -2.16 -10.43
C THR A 70 1.57 -1.28 -10.18
N ASN A 71 1.31 -0.01 -9.84
CA ASN A 71 2.31 0.94 -9.37
C ASN A 71 3.14 0.49 -8.15
N LEU A 72 2.79 -0.60 -7.45
CA LEU A 72 3.70 -1.22 -6.47
C LEU A 72 5.03 -1.64 -7.08
N TYR A 73 5.08 -2.03 -8.37
CA TYR A 73 6.34 -2.33 -9.05
C TYR A 73 7.25 -1.10 -9.12
N TYR A 74 6.74 -0.01 -9.70
CA TYR A 74 7.45 1.26 -9.84
C TYR A 74 7.99 1.77 -8.50
N TYR A 75 7.13 1.84 -7.48
CA TYR A 75 7.50 2.34 -6.16
C TYR A 75 8.46 1.43 -5.36
N ALA A 76 8.78 0.23 -5.87
CA ALA A 76 9.72 -0.69 -5.25
C ALA A 76 11.04 -0.87 -6.02
N ILE A 77 11.12 -0.38 -7.25
CA ILE A 77 12.27 -0.55 -8.14
C ILE A 77 12.84 0.81 -8.58
N ASP A 78 12.00 1.73 -9.05
CA ASP A 78 12.41 3.04 -9.55
C ASP A 78 12.40 4.10 -8.43
N ASP A 79 11.31 4.21 -7.67
CA ASP A 79 11.13 5.25 -6.63
C ASP A 79 11.18 4.68 -5.20
N THR A 80 12.32 4.05 -4.90
CA THR A 80 12.62 3.29 -3.66
C THR A 80 12.71 4.13 -2.38
N GLY A 81 12.89 5.45 -2.53
CA GLY A 81 12.94 6.41 -1.43
C GLY A 81 11.56 6.67 -0.80
N MET A 82 10.49 6.47 -1.56
CA MET A 82 9.12 6.77 -1.13
C MET A 82 8.61 5.85 -0.02
N SER A 83 7.76 6.42 0.83
CA SER A 83 7.11 5.73 1.97
C SER A 83 6.17 4.57 1.59
N HIS A 84 5.81 4.41 0.31
CA HIS A 84 4.77 3.49 -0.16
C HIS A 84 5.08 2.01 0.09
N VAL A 85 6.28 1.54 -0.27
CA VAL A 85 6.64 0.11 -0.11
C VAL A 85 6.79 -0.29 1.36
N TYR A 86 7.36 0.62 2.16
CA TYR A 86 7.44 0.46 3.62
C TYR A 86 6.03 0.38 4.23
N SER A 87 5.08 1.20 3.75
CA SER A 87 3.68 1.18 4.17
C SER A 87 2.96 -0.11 3.72
N PHE A 88 3.16 -0.54 2.47
CA PHE A 88 2.64 -1.80 1.93
C PHE A 88 3.12 -3.03 2.73
N PHE A 89 4.40 -3.06 3.12
CA PHE A 89 4.94 -4.07 4.03
C PHE A 89 4.20 -4.07 5.36
N LEU A 90 4.05 -2.91 6.00
CA LEU A 90 3.39 -2.80 7.31
C LEU A 90 1.93 -3.25 7.24
N PHE A 91 1.19 -2.84 6.20
CA PHE A 91 -0.21 -3.23 6.02
C PHE A 91 -0.32 -4.75 5.79
N SER A 92 0.55 -5.33 4.97
CA SER A 92 0.59 -6.77 4.70
C SER A 92 0.96 -7.59 5.94
N ALA A 93 1.96 -7.15 6.70
CA ALA A 93 2.34 -7.75 7.99
C ALA A 93 1.22 -7.63 9.03
N PHE A 94 0.53 -6.49 9.08
CA PHE A 94 -0.61 -6.27 9.95
C PHE A 94 -1.77 -7.21 9.63
N LEU A 95 -2.14 -7.38 8.35
CA LEU A 95 -3.17 -8.34 7.92
C LEU A 95 -2.78 -9.78 8.27
N PHE A 96 -1.52 -10.16 8.04
CA PHE A 96 -1.01 -11.49 8.40
C PHE A 96 -1.14 -11.77 9.91
N ILE A 97 -0.65 -10.88 10.77
CA ILE A 97 -0.70 -11.09 12.24
C ILE A 97 -2.14 -11.02 12.75
N SER A 98 -2.96 -10.13 12.19
CA SER A 98 -4.40 -10.06 12.46
C SER A 98 -5.09 -11.39 12.18
N ARG A 99 -4.87 -11.99 11.01
CA ARG A 99 -5.46 -13.28 10.66
C ARG A 99 -4.87 -14.44 11.48
N LYS A 100 -3.56 -14.43 11.73
CA LYS A 100 -2.84 -15.42 12.56
C LYS A 100 -3.34 -15.47 14.02
N THR A 101 -3.90 -14.37 14.53
CA THR A 101 -4.48 -14.29 15.90
C THR A 101 -6.00 -14.46 15.93
N ASP A 102 -6.60 -14.91 14.81
CA ASP A 102 -8.04 -14.90 14.55
C ASP A 102 -8.72 -13.60 14.98
N PHE A 103 -8.16 -12.49 14.49
CA PHE A 103 -8.57 -11.12 14.79
C PHE A 103 -8.64 -10.86 16.31
N LEU A 104 -7.46 -10.95 16.92
CA LEU A 104 -7.20 -10.65 18.33
C LEU A 104 -7.74 -11.67 19.34
N LYS A 105 -8.34 -12.80 18.94
CA LYS A 105 -8.77 -13.85 19.89
C LYS A 105 -7.56 -14.43 20.64
N ASP A 106 -6.53 -14.85 19.90
CA ASP A 106 -5.33 -15.48 20.46
C ASP A 106 -4.20 -14.46 20.71
N LEU A 107 -4.51 -13.45 21.52
CA LEU A 107 -3.63 -12.30 21.75
C LEU A 107 -2.48 -12.58 22.74
N LYS A 108 -1.54 -13.45 22.33
CA LYS A 108 -0.26 -13.63 23.02
C LYS A 108 0.50 -12.29 23.07
N LEU A 109 1.25 -12.05 24.15
CA LEU A 109 1.98 -10.78 24.39
C LEU A 109 2.86 -10.37 23.19
N ILE A 110 3.57 -11.31 22.57
CA ILE A 110 4.39 -11.03 21.38
C ILE A 110 3.56 -10.50 20.20
N ASN A 111 2.35 -11.04 19.97
CA ASN A 111 1.48 -10.57 18.89
C ASN A 111 0.88 -9.19 19.21
N LEU A 112 0.51 -8.94 20.48
CA LEU A 112 0.09 -7.61 20.94
C LEU A 112 1.20 -6.57 20.73
N ILE A 113 2.44 -6.89 21.12
CA ILE A 113 3.62 -6.03 20.89
C ILE A 113 3.80 -5.77 19.39
N SER A 114 3.80 -6.81 18.55
CA SER A 114 3.95 -6.64 17.10
C SER A 114 2.83 -5.80 16.47
N ILE A 115 1.57 -6.02 16.86
CA ILE A 115 0.42 -5.22 16.38
C ILE A 115 0.58 -3.75 16.82
N SER A 116 0.98 -3.49 18.06
CA SER A 116 1.22 -2.14 18.56
C SER A 116 2.36 -1.44 17.83
N ILE A 117 3.48 -2.13 17.59
CA ILE A 117 4.62 -1.59 16.83
C ILE A 117 4.17 -1.23 15.41
N ILE A 118 3.57 -2.18 14.70
CA ILE A 118 3.18 -2.00 13.30
C ILE A 118 2.13 -0.88 13.17
N SER A 119 1.12 -0.84 14.03
CA SER A 119 0.08 0.21 14.01
C SER A 119 0.66 1.59 14.30
N SER A 120 1.59 1.69 15.25
CA SER A 120 2.25 2.95 15.59
C SER A 120 3.11 3.48 14.45
N ILE A 121 3.84 2.60 13.76
CA ILE A 121 4.65 2.96 12.59
C ILE A 121 3.75 3.30 11.37
N ILE A 122 2.63 2.60 11.16
CA ILE A 122 1.65 2.93 10.11
C ILE A 122 1.18 4.39 10.26
N LEU A 123 0.78 4.78 11.46
CA LEU A 123 0.31 6.13 11.75
C LEU A 123 1.44 7.17 11.68
N LEU A 124 2.65 6.81 12.14
CA LEU A 124 3.82 7.69 12.12
C LEU A 124 4.29 7.99 10.70
N ILE A 125 4.31 6.97 9.82
CA ILE A 125 4.72 7.13 8.43
C ILE A 125 3.71 8.00 7.68
N ARG A 126 2.41 7.68 7.75
CA ARG A 126 1.34 8.45 7.09
C ARG A 126 0.04 8.42 7.91
N PRO A 127 -0.48 9.57 8.37
CA PRO A 127 -1.76 9.64 9.09
C PRO A 127 -2.94 9.02 8.34
N THR A 128 -2.91 9.03 6.99
CA THR A 128 -3.91 8.38 6.14
C THR A 128 -4.00 6.87 6.36
N GLY A 129 -2.95 6.22 6.87
CA GLY A 129 -2.98 4.82 7.30
C GLY A 129 -3.99 4.51 8.42
N ALA A 130 -4.50 5.52 9.12
CA ALA A 130 -5.64 5.38 10.03
C ALA A 130 -6.88 4.80 9.32
N MET A 131 -7.10 5.09 8.03
CA MET A 131 -8.20 4.53 7.25
C MET A 131 -8.09 3.01 7.15
N PHE A 132 -6.90 2.48 6.89
CA PHE A 132 -6.65 1.04 6.85
C PHE A 132 -6.84 0.38 8.23
N LEU A 133 -6.35 1.00 9.30
CA LEU A 133 -6.56 0.50 10.67
C LEU A 133 -8.06 0.51 11.06
N LEU A 134 -8.85 1.47 10.56
CA LEU A 134 -10.30 1.47 10.72
C LEU A 134 -10.94 0.31 9.96
N VAL A 135 -10.57 0.07 8.69
CA VAL A 135 -11.07 -1.05 7.88
C VAL A 135 -10.83 -2.41 8.56
N PHE A 136 -9.70 -2.57 9.24
CA PHE A 136 -9.40 -3.80 10.00
C PHE A 136 -10.48 -4.19 11.02
N PHE A 137 -11.10 -3.24 11.71
CA PHE A 137 -12.17 -3.56 12.66
C PHE A 137 -13.37 -4.27 11.99
N PHE A 138 -13.54 -4.08 10.68
CA PHE A 138 -14.65 -4.63 9.90
C PHE A 138 -14.29 -5.86 9.03
N LEU A 139 -13.02 -6.26 8.95
CA LEU A 139 -12.60 -7.45 8.19
C LEU A 139 -13.16 -8.76 8.78
N ASP A 140 -13.53 -9.73 7.96
CA ASP A 140 -14.07 -11.05 8.35
C ASP A 140 -15.21 -10.99 9.39
N LEU A 141 -16.10 -9.99 9.27
CA LEU A 141 -17.31 -9.89 10.08
C LEU A 141 -18.40 -10.85 9.56
N ASN A 142 -18.59 -11.96 10.28
CA ASN A 142 -19.75 -12.84 10.12
C ASN A 142 -20.91 -12.47 11.07
N GLN A 143 -20.63 -11.73 12.15
CA GLN A 143 -21.61 -11.30 13.16
C GLN A 143 -21.25 -9.89 13.67
N ARG A 144 -22.26 -9.05 14.00
CA ARG A 144 -22.04 -7.68 14.50
C ARG A 144 -21.23 -7.65 15.81
N ASN A 145 -21.38 -8.66 16.66
CA ASN A 145 -20.69 -8.76 17.95
C ASN A 145 -19.16 -8.81 17.82
N HIS A 146 -18.62 -9.28 16.69
CA HIS A 146 -17.16 -9.36 16.48
C HIS A 146 -16.48 -7.96 16.52
N ILE A 147 -17.18 -6.87 16.17
CA ILE A 147 -16.62 -5.51 16.28
C ILE A 147 -16.42 -5.17 17.77
N LEU A 148 -17.48 -5.34 18.58
CA LEU A 148 -17.46 -5.08 20.01
C LEU A 148 -16.42 -5.96 20.72
N GLU A 149 -16.25 -7.21 20.31
CA GLU A 149 -15.19 -8.08 20.80
C GLU A 149 -13.78 -7.52 20.51
N ARG A 150 -13.51 -7.08 19.27
CA ARG A 150 -12.19 -6.51 18.91
C ARG A 150 -11.90 -5.25 19.71
N VAL A 151 -12.88 -4.34 19.81
CA VAL A 151 -12.78 -3.13 20.64
C VAL A 151 -12.53 -3.49 22.10
N ARG A 152 -13.29 -4.43 22.68
CA ARG A 152 -13.12 -4.88 24.07
C ARG A 152 -11.77 -5.55 24.32
N ARG A 153 -11.21 -6.28 23.36
CA ARG A 153 -9.89 -6.92 23.47
C ARG A 153 -8.75 -5.89 23.46
N LEU A 154 -8.84 -4.83 22.64
CA LEU A 154 -7.86 -3.73 22.63
C LEU A 154 -8.03 -2.77 23.81
N GLY A 155 -9.27 -2.53 24.22
CA GLY A 155 -9.64 -1.69 25.39
C GLY A 155 -9.45 -2.37 26.75
N ASN A 156 -8.93 -3.60 26.80
CA ASN A 156 -8.45 -4.19 28.05
C ASN A 156 -7.22 -3.41 28.52
N ILE A 157 -7.17 -3.05 29.81
CA ILE A 157 -6.07 -2.28 30.41
C ILE A 157 -4.67 -2.78 30.04
N ARG A 158 -4.47 -4.11 29.92
CA ARG A 158 -3.19 -4.71 29.51
C ARG A 158 -2.87 -4.48 28.02
N ALA A 159 -3.87 -4.56 27.16
CA ALA A 159 -3.69 -4.30 25.73
C ALA A 159 -3.46 -2.81 25.47
N THR A 160 -4.26 -1.96 26.13
CA THR A 160 -4.15 -0.51 26.06
C THR A 160 -2.82 -0.01 26.62
N SER A 161 -2.35 -0.50 27.77
CA SER A 161 -1.07 -0.06 28.35
C SER A 161 0.12 -0.45 27.48
N VAL A 162 0.18 -1.69 26.97
CA VAL A 162 1.23 -2.12 26.03
C VAL A 162 1.20 -1.31 24.74
N PHE A 163 0.00 -1.03 24.20
CA PHE A 163 -0.14 -0.17 23.02
C PHE A 163 0.38 1.25 23.28
N LEU A 164 -0.07 1.91 24.34
CA LEU A 164 0.34 3.27 24.66
C LEU A 164 1.84 3.38 24.95
N SER A 165 2.43 2.43 25.68
CA SER A 165 3.88 2.40 25.92
C SER A 165 4.68 2.28 24.61
N ILE A 166 4.25 1.42 23.69
CA ILE A 166 4.92 1.23 22.39
C ILE A 166 4.70 2.42 21.46
N PHE A 167 3.48 2.96 21.43
CA PHE A 167 3.14 4.16 20.66
C PHE A 167 4.01 5.34 21.10
N ALA A 168 4.09 5.59 22.41
CA ALA A 168 4.96 6.62 22.98
C ALA A 168 6.44 6.37 22.64
N LEU A 169 6.95 5.14 22.77
CA LEU A 169 8.34 4.80 22.44
C LEU A 169 8.67 5.07 20.95
N ILE A 170 7.72 4.84 20.05
CA ILE A 170 7.90 5.02 18.59
C ILE A 170 7.72 6.48 18.17
N TRP A 171 6.79 7.21 18.78
CA TRP A 171 6.50 8.60 18.44
C TRP A 171 7.43 9.60 19.13
N LEU A 172 7.91 9.32 20.35
CA LEU A 172 8.73 10.25 21.12
C LEU A 172 9.98 10.74 20.36
N PRO A 173 10.76 9.90 19.63
CA PRO A 173 11.86 10.38 18.80
C PRO A 173 11.43 11.40 17.73
N GLN A 174 10.26 11.20 17.09
CA GLN A 174 9.73 12.13 16.09
C GLN A 174 9.27 13.45 16.73
N LEU A 175 8.56 13.38 17.87
CA LEU A 175 8.08 14.56 18.60
C LEU A 175 9.25 15.40 19.12
N LEU A 176 10.32 14.76 19.62
CA LEU A 176 11.55 15.42 20.04
C LEU A 176 12.32 16.03 18.85
N TYR A 177 12.36 15.33 17.71
CA TYR A 177 12.97 15.86 16.49
C TYR A 177 12.23 17.10 15.95
N TRP A 178 10.90 17.08 15.93
CA TRP A 178 10.11 18.28 15.60
C TRP A 178 10.36 19.41 16.61
N LYS A 179 10.37 19.11 17.92
CA LYS A 179 10.65 20.13 18.94
C LYS A 179 12.04 20.76 18.77
N TYR A 180 13.04 19.98 18.37
CA TYR A 180 14.40 20.45 18.08
C TYR A 180 14.49 21.28 16.78
N SER A 181 13.84 20.83 15.70
CA SER A 181 13.98 21.42 14.36
C SER A 181 13.04 22.60 14.08
N THR A 182 11.83 22.60 14.63
CA THR A 182 10.81 23.63 14.36
C THR A 182 10.36 24.40 15.61
N GLY A 183 10.83 24.00 16.79
CA GLY A 183 10.41 24.61 18.06
C GLY A 183 9.11 24.07 18.63
N ASP A 184 8.39 23.18 17.92
CA ASP A 184 7.09 22.63 18.33
C ASP A 184 7.05 21.10 18.32
N PHE A 185 6.28 20.49 19.24
CA PHE A 185 6.15 19.04 19.32
C PHE A 185 5.36 18.40 18.17
N LEU A 186 4.59 19.19 17.42
CA LEU A 186 3.88 18.76 16.22
C LEU A 186 4.12 19.83 15.14
N SER A 187 4.63 19.40 13.99
CA SER A 187 4.92 20.29 12.86
C SER A 187 4.16 19.87 11.62
N TYR A 188 3.58 20.85 10.90
CA TYR A 188 2.86 20.63 9.66
C TYR A 188 3.62 21.25 8.48
N SER A 189 4.43 20.42 7.81
CA SER A 189 5.36 20.87 6.75
C SER A 189 4.69 21.42 5.49
N TYR A 190 3.40 21.15 5.27
CA TYR A 190 2.66 21.57 4.08
C TYR A 190 1.98 22.94 4.22
N GLY A 191 2.10 23.62 5.36
CA GLY A 191 1.69 25.01 5.53
C GLY A 191 0.20 25.29 5.27
N GLY A 192 -0.11 25.95 4.15
CA GLY A 192 -1.47 26.34 3.74
C GLY A 192 -2.20 25.30 2.88
N GLU A 193 -1.57 24.19 2.55
CA GLU A 193 -2.19 23.07 1.84
C GLU A 193 -3.18 22.30 2.75
N GLY A 194 -4.08 21.52 2.16
CA GLY A 194 -5.07 20.78 2.94
C GLY A 194 -6.05 19.94 2.12
N PHE A 195 -7.10 19.47 2.77
CA PHE A 195 -8.19 18.73 2.15
C PHE A 195 -9.41 19.62 1.89
N ASN A 196 -9.86 19.68 0.64
CA ASN A 196 -11.13 20.27 0.23
C ASN A 196 -12.18 19.16 -0.01
N PHE A 197 -12.76 18.65 1.06
CA PHE A 197 -13.80 17.61 1.02
C PHE A 197 -15.11 18.03 0.32
N LEU A 198 -15.29 19.32 0.00
CA LEU A 198 -16.45 19.83 -0.73
C LEU A 198 -16.26 19.77 -2.27
N SER A 199 -15.03 19.60 -2.76
CA SER A 199 -14.72 19.49 -4.20
C SER A 199 -13.76 18.33 -4.50
N PRO A 200 -14.11 17.06 -4.19
CA PRO A 200 -13.30 15.90 -4.53
C PRO A 200 -13.16 15.74 -6.05
N LYS A 201 -11.93 15.62 -6.55
CA LYS A 201 -11.60 15.49 -7.98
C LYS A 201 -11.58 14.04 -8.48
N LEU A 202 -12.55 13.21 -8.06
CA LEU A 202 -12.60 11.76 -8.32
C LEU A 202 -12.33 11.37 -9.79
N GLY A 203 -12.96 12.07 -10.75
CA GLY A 203 -12.78 11.79 -12.18
C GLY A 203 -11.33 11.99 -12.65
N TYR A 204 -10.63 13.00 -12.11
CA TYR A 204 -9.22 13.24 -12.40
C TYR A 204 -8.33 12.16 -11.76
N THR A 205 -8.50 11.89 -10.46
CA THR A 205 -7.74 10.84 -9.73
C THR A 205 -7.88 9.45 -10.37
N TRP A 206 -9.02 9.16 -11.02
CA TRP A 206 -9.25 7.87 -11.66
C TRP A 206 -8.82 7.81 -13.13
N PHE A 207 -9.00 8.89 -13.90
CA PHE A 207 -8.92 8.83 -15.37
C PHE A 207 -8.03 9.90 -16.01
N SER A 208 -7.38 10.81 -15.26
CA SER A 208 -6.50 11.82 -15.85
C SER A 208 -5.27 11.20 -16.51
N PRO A 209 -4.90 11.63 -17.73
CA PRO A 209 -3.57 11.46 -18.33
C PRO A 209 -2.36 11.67 -17.43
N ILE A 210 -2.42 12.57 -16.43
CA ILE A 210 -1.27 12.88 -15.56
C ILE A 210 -0.87 11.67 -14.71
N ASN A 211 -1.82 11.08 -13.98
CA ASN A 211 -1.55 9.97 -13.05
C ASN A 211 -2.80 9.13 -12.70
N GLY A 212 -3.80 9.08 -13.58
CA GLY A 212 -5.09 8.45 -13.32
C GLY A 212 -4.97 6.96 -12.96
N LEU A 213 -5.63 6.56 -11.87
CA LEU A 213 -5.58 5.20 -11.31
C LEU A 213 -5.77 4.09 -12.36
N PHE A 214 -6.81 4.19 -13.20
CA PHE A 214 -7.12 3.14 -14.19
C PHE A 214 -6.26 3.23 -15.44
N LEU A 215 -5.76 4.42 -15.80
CA LEU A 215 -4.89 4.62 -16.96
C LEU A 215 -3.50 4.02 -16.73
N TYR A 216 -2.92 4.22 -15.54
CA TYR A 216 -1.59 3.71 -15.21
C TYR A 216 -1.65 2.28 -14.64
N THR A 217 -2.76 1.90 -14.00
CA THR A 217 -2.97 0.56 -13.43
C THR A 217 -4.34 -0.02 -13.86
N PRO A 218 -4.47 -0.52 -15.10
CA PRO A 218 -5.71 -1.15 -15.59
C PRO A 218 -6.17 -2.37 -14.76
N LEU A 219 -5.28 -2.99 -13.98
CA LEU A 219 -5.62 -4.06 -13.05
C LEU A 219 -6.70 -3.65 -12.03
N TYR A 220 -6.88 -2.35 -11.74
CA TYR A 220 -8.00 -1.90 -10.91
C TYR A 220 -9.38 -2.24 -11.49
N LEU A 221 -9.51 -2.45 -12.81
CA LEU A 221 -10.73 -2.96 -13.43
C LEU A 221 -11.03 -4.41 -12.98
N LEU A 222 -9.99 -5.26 -12.89
CA LEU A 222 -10.12 -6.62 -12.35
C LEU A 222 -10.44 -6.61 -10.84
N ILE A 223 -9.84 -5.67 -10.09
CA ILE A 223 -10.10 -5.48 -8.67
C ILE A 223 -11.58 -5.11 -8.46
N LEU A 224 -12.10 -4.10 -9.17
CA LEU A 224 -13.51 -3.70 -9.11
C LEU A 224 -14.45 -4.84 -9.52
N PHE A 225 -14.15 -5.54 -10.61
CA PHE A 225 -14.92 -6.73 -11.02
C PHE A 225 -14.94 -7.80 -9.92
N GLY A 226 -13.78 -8.05 -9.28
CA GLY A 226 -13.67 -8.96 -8.15
C GLY A 226 -14.51 -8.53 -6.94
N MET A 227 -14.53 -7.24 -6.59
CA MET A 227 -15.38 -6.70 -5.52
C MET A 227 -16.88 -6.93 -5.82
N VAL A 228 -17.33 -6.60 -7.03
CA VAL A 228 -18.72 -6.80 -7.47
C VAL A 228 -19.08 -8.30 -7.47
N ARG A 229 -18.17 -9.17 -7.90
CA ARG A 229 -18.37 -10.64 -7.86
C ARG A 229 -18.40 -11.18 -6.44
N MET A 230 -17.60 -10.66 -5.52
CA MET A 230 -17.68 -11.00 -4.09
C MET A 230 -19.05 -10.62 -3.51
N ILE A 231 -19.52 -9.40 -3.79
CA ILE A 231 -20.84 -8.90 -3.34
C ILE A 231 -21.96 -9.76 -3.89
N HIS A 232 -22.01 -9.98 -5.20
CA HIS A 232 -23.03 -10.79 -5.86
C HIS A 232 -23.11 -12.21 -5.29
N ASN A 233 -21.96 -12.82 -4.99
CA ASN A 233 -21.88 -14.18 -4.45
C ASN A 233 -21.88 -14.21 -2.91
N GLN A 234 -22.25 -13.12 -2.24
CA GLN A 234 -22.38 -12.99 -0.79
C GLN A 234 -21.11 -13.37 0.01
N VAL A 235 -19.94 -13.10 -0.58
CA VAL A 235 -18.62 -13.37 0.04
C VAL A 235 -18.29 -12.28 1.05
N THR A 236 -17.86 -12.68 2.24
CA THR A 236 -17.41 -11.80 3.31
C THR A 236 -16.38 -10.78 2.79
N ASN A 237 -16.42 -9.56 3.33
CA ASN A 237 -15.63 -8.38 2.93
C ASN A 237 -15.95 -7.76 1.57
N GLY A 238 -16.78 -8.35 0.69
CA GLY A 238 -17.07 -7.77 -0.62
C GLY A 238 -17.55 -6.31 -0.56
N TRP A 239 -18.56 -6.05 0.27
CA TRP A 239 -19.06 -4.68 0.52
C TRP A 239 -18.02 -3.80 1.22
N LEU A 240 -17.34 -4.29 2.25
CA LEU A 240 -16.34 -3.54 2.99
C LEU A 240 -15.21 -3.04 2.08
N ILE A 241 -14.70 -3.89 1.20
CA ILE A 241 -13.58 -3.55 0.33
C ILE A 241 -14.02 -2.53 -0.74
N LEU A 242 -15.26 -2.65 -1.24
CA LEU A 242 -15.84 -1.67 -2.16
C LEU A 242 -16.08 -0.31 -1.48
N THR A 243 -16.67 -0.28 -0.28
CA THR A 243 -16.87 0.98 0.46
C THR A 243 -15.54 1.60 0.89
N SER A 244 -14.55 0.78 1.23
CA SER A 244 -13.17 1.24 1.48
C SER A 244 -12.57 1.89 0.23
N PHE A 245 -12.69 1.26 -0.94
CA PHE A 245 -12.20 1.83 -2.21
C PHE A 245 -12.79 3.22 -2.49
N PHE A 246 -14.11 3.39 -2.32
CA PHE A 246 -14.74 4.70 -2.50
C PHE A 246 -14.35 5.71 -1.43
N ALA A 247 -14.26 5.31 -0.15
CA ALA A 247 -13.83 6.20 0.93
C ALA A 247 -12.37 6.68 0.74
N ILE A 248 -11.47 5.77 0.36
CA ILE A 248 -10.07 6.05 0.05
C ILE A 248 -9.97 6.98 -1.17
N SER A 249 -10.73 6.70 -2.23
CA SER A 249 -10.80 7.57 -3.41
C SER A 249 -11.32 8.97 -3.08
N PHE A 250 -12.36 9.07 -2.24
CA PHE A 250 -12.91 10.34 -1.79
C PHE A 250 -11.87 11.16 -1.01
N VAL A 251 -11.20 10.57 -0.01
CA VAL A 251 -10.19 11.27 0.78
C VAL A 251 -9.01 11.73 -0.09
N PHE A 252 -8.45 10.86 -0.93
CA PHE A 252 -7.30 11.24 -1.75
C PHE A 252 -7.64 12.22 -2.88
N SER A 253 -8.82 12.12 -3.49
CA SER A 253 -9.27 13.13 -4.47
C SER A 253 -9.72 14.45 -3.83
N SER A 254 -9.87 14.49 -2.51
CA SER A 254 -10.11 15.72 -1.74
C SER A 254 -8.82 16.44 -1.32
N TRP A 255 -7.65 15.83 -1.48
CA TRP A 255 -6.37 16.53 -1.26
C TRP A 255 -6.25 17.67 -2.30
N TRP A 256 -5.69 18.82 -1.90
CA TRP A 256 -5.63 20.01 -2.77
C TRP A 256 -5.01 19.71 -4.14
N ASP A 257 -3.94 18.91 -4.15
CA ASP A 257 -3.32 18.32 -5.32
C ASP A 257 -3.73 16.85 -5.47
N TRP A 258 -4.86 16.63 -6.13
CA TRP A 258 -5.35 15.30 -6.49
C TRP A 258 -4.36 14.47 -7.34
N SER A 259 -3.37 15.11 -7.97
CA SER A 259 -2.34 14.46 -8.78
C SER A 259 -1.12 14.02 -7.97
N PHE A 260 -0.97 14.47 -6.72
CA PHE A 260 0.19 14.17 -5.86
C PHE A 260 1.55 14.44 -6.57
N GLY A 261 1.62 15.48 -7.39
CA GLY A 261 2.76 15.87 -8.21
C GLY A 261 3.24 14.77 -9.16
N CYS A 262 4.56 14.72 -9.38
CA CYS A 262 5.20 13.63 -10.13
C CYS A 262 4.92 12.28 -9.44
N SER A 263 3.97 11.53 -9.98
CA SER A 263 3.54 10.25 -9.44
C SER A 263 3.13 9.27 -10.53
N PHE A 264 3.64 8.04 -10.43
CA PHE A 264 3.32 6.96 -11.35
C PHE A 264 1.95 6.37 -10.99
N GLY A 265 0.92 6.85 -11.70
CA GLY A 265 -0.46 6.60 -11.33
C GLY A 265 -0.80 7.20 -9.94
N ALA A 266 -1.97 6.84 -9.41
CA ALA A 266 -2.40 7.31 -8.10
C ALA A 266 -1.61 6.61 -6.97
N ARG A 267 -0.39 7.10 -6.70
CA ARG A 267 0.57 6.53 -5.73
C ARG A 267 0.00 6.35 -4.32
N SER A 268 -0.95 7.20 -3.95
CA SER A 268 -1.68 7.14 -2.68
C SER A 268 -2.42 5.82 -2.45
N PHE A 269 -2.67 5.01 -3.49
CA PHE A 269 -3.33 3.70 -3.37
C PHE A 269 -2.37 2.52 -3.12
N VAL A 270 -1.05 2.69 -3.26
CA VAL A 270 -0.07 1.57 -3.28
C VAL A 270 -0.16 0.70 -2.02
N GLU A 271 -0.15 1.29 -0.82
CA GLU A 271 -0.23 0.51 0.41
C GLU A 271 -1.55 -0.26 0.59
N TYR A 272 -2.65 0.23 -0.01
CA TYR A 272 -3.97 -0.39 0.03
C TYR A 272 -4.12 -1.59 -0.92
N LEU A 273 -3.16 -1.83 -1.80
CA LEU A 273 -3.10 -3.07 -2.59
C LEU A 273 -3.03 -4.32 -1.71
N SER A 274 -2.53 -4.19 -0.48
CA SER A 274 -2.57 -5.23 0.56
C SER A 274 -4.01 -5.65 0.93
N LEU A 275 -4.99 -4.76 0.79
CA LEU A 275 -6.43 -5.04 0.94
C LEU A 275 -7.05 -5.45 -0.41
N PHE A 276 -6.73 -4.73 -1.49
CA PHE A 276 -7.35 -4.91 -2.80
C PHE A 276 -6.92 -6.19 -3.53
N VAL A 277 -5.90 -6.91 -3.04
CA VAL A 277 -5.59 -8.28 -3.51
C VAL A 277 -6.71 -9.28 -3.23
N LEU A 278 -7.57 -9.08 -2.22
CA LEU A 278 -8.63 -10.02 -1.86
C LEU A 278 -9.63 -10.27 -3.02
N PRO A 279 -10.17 -9.24 -3.69
CA PRO A 279 -10.89 -9.36 -4.96
C PRO A 279 -10.17 -10.14 -6.08
N VAL A 280 -8.85 -9.98 -6.21
CA VAL A 280 -8.05 -10.69 -7.22
C VAL A 280 -7.95 -12.18 -6.86
N ALA A 281 -7.61 -12.49 -5.60
CA ALA A 281 -7.56 -13.85 -5.09
C ALA A 281 -8.92 -14.56 -5.18
N TYR A 282 -10.01 -13.85 -4.86
CA TYR A 282 -11.34 -14.37 -5.06
C TYR A 282 -11.60 -14.71 -6.54
N THR A 283 -11.33 -13.79 -7.45
CA THR A 283 -11.56 -13.99 -8.90
C THR A 283 -10.76 -15.18 -9.42
N LEU A 284 -9.47 -15.27 -9.09
CA LEU A 284 -8.60 -16.39 -9.48
C LEU A 284 -9.04 -17.72 -8.86
N SER A 285 -9.55 -17.72 -7.63
CA SER A 285 -10.12 -18.94 -7.00
C SER A 285 -11.30 -19.49 -7.81
N GLN A 286 -12.19 -18.62 -8.31
CA GLN A 286 -13.35 -19.03 -9.10
C GLN A 286 -12.96 -19.48 -10.50
N CYS A 287 -11.88 -18.94 -11.07
CA CYS A 287 -11.38 -19.32 -12.40
C CYS A 287 -11.07 -20.81 -12.50
N THR A 288 -10.66 -21.47 -11.40
CA THR A 288 -10.38 -22.93 -11.36
C THR A 288 -11.54 -23.78 -11.86
N LYS A 289 -12.79 -23.35 -11.63
CA LYS A 289 -14.03 -24.07 -12.00
C LYS A 289 -14.51 -23.79 -13.43
N LEU A 290 -13.88 -22.86 -14.15
CA LEU A 290 -14.32 -22.46 -15.49
C LEU A 290 -13.86 -23.41 -16.60
N ARG A 291 -14.58 -23.40 -17.74
CA ARG A 291 -14.16 -24.04 -19.01
C ARG A 291 -12.84 -23.42 -19.49
N LEU A 292 -12.02 -24.21 -20.19
CA LEU A 292 -10.66 -23.83 -20.59
C LEU A 292 -10.58 -22.50 -21.35
N TYR A 293 -11.47 -22.25 -22.32
CA TYR A 293 -11.46 -20.98 -23.08
C TYR A 293 -11.66 -19.74 -22.19
N LYS A 294 -12.48 -19.83 -21.13
CA LYS A 294 -12.65 -18.72 -20.17
C LYS A 294 -11.41 -18.53 -19.29
N LYS A 295 -10.72 -19.61 -18.92
CA LYS A 295 -9.44 -19.55 -18.19
C LYS A 295 -8.36 -18.87 -19.04
N VAL A 296 -8.26 -19.25 -20.33
CA VAL A 296 -7.34 -18.63 -21.29
C VAL A 296 -7.66 -17.15 -21.44
N LEU A 297 -8.92 -16.78 -21.73
CA LEU A 297 -9.33 -15.38 -21.89
C LEU A 297 -8.99 -14.50 -20.67
N ILE A 298 -9.29 -14.98 -19.45
CA ILE A 298 -8.97 -14.24 -18.22
C ILE A 298 -7.45 -14.17 -18.00
N GLY A 299 -6.72 -15.26 -18.27
CA GLY A 299 -5.26 -15.30 -18.20
C GLY A 299 -4.61 -14.30 -19.16
N THR A 300 -5.04 -14.27 -20.42
CA THR A 300 -4.58 -13.32 -21.43
C THR A 300 -4.90 -11.88 -21.05
N LEU A 301 -6.09 -11.60 -20.51
CA LEU A 301 -6.46 -10.25 -20.04
C LEU A 301 -5.56 -9.79 -18.87
N ILE A 302 -5.31 -10.66 -17.89
CA ILE A 302 -4.43 -10.37 -16.76
C ILE A 302 -2.98 -10.15 -17.23
N LEU A 303 -2.48 -10.99 -18.12
CA LEU A 303 -1.15 -10.82 -18.72
C LEU A 303 -1.06 -9.53 -19.52
N GLY A 304 -2.13 -9.13 -20.23
CA GLY A 304 -2.22 -7.84 -20.91
C GLY A 304 -2.13 -6.65 -19.94
N PHE A 305 -2.85 -6.69 -18.82
CA PHE A 305 -2.76 -5.64 -17.78
C PHE A 305 -1.37 -5.57 -17.12
N VAL A 306 -0.74 -6.72 -16.85
CA VAL A 306 0.63 -6.78 -16.31
C VAL A 306 1.65 -6.26 -17.31
N ALA A 307 1.61 -6.75 -18.56
CA ALA A 307 2.52 -6.30 -19.61
C ALA A 307 2.37 -4.81 -19.91
N PHE A 308 1.14 -4.29 -19.91
CA PHE A 308 0.88 -2.87 -20.04
C PHE A 308 1.47 -2.06 -18.89
N ASN A 309 1.21 -2.44 -17.62
CA ASN A 309 1.71 -1.70 -16.47
C ASN A 309 3.25 -1.68 -16.42
N LEU A 310 3.91 -2.82 -16.71
CA LEU A 310 5.36 -2.88 -16.86
C LEU A 310 5.86 -2.02 -18.03
N LYS A 311 5.21 -2.08 -19.20
CA LYS A 311 5.57 -1.22 -20.36
C LYS A 311 5.53 0.26 -19.99
N VAL A 312 4.47 0.71 -19.32
CA VAL A 312 4.35 2.13 -18.92
C VAL A 312 5.32 2.48 -17.79
N THR A 313 5.64 1.58 -16.87
CA THR A 313 6.73 1.77 -15.87
C THR A 313 8.06 2.06 -16.58
N TYR A 314 8.43 1.25 -17.58
CA TYR A 314 9.67 1.43 -18.32
C TYR A 314 9.65 2.55 -19.37
N THR A 315 8.51 3.20 -19.63
CA THR A 315 8.47 4.46 -20.41
C THR A 315 8.27 5.71 -19.57
N TYR A 316 7.96 5.57 -18.28
CA TYR A 316 7.77 6.70 -17.38
C TYR A 316 9.12 7.25 -16.93
N ASP A 317 9.34 8.53 -17.23
CA ASP A 317 10.55 9.28 -16.88
C ASP A 317 10.27 10.26 -15.74
N SER A 318 10.06 9.69 -14.54
CA SER A 318 9.90 10.36 -13.24
C SER A 318 8.66 11.25 -13.06
N CYS A 319 8.23 11.99 -14.09
CA CYS A 319 7.10 12.92 -14.10
C CYS A 319 6.25 12.73 -15.37
N PHE A 320 5.05 13.31 -15.37
CA PHE A 320 4.28 13.55 -16.59
C PHE A 320 4.52 15.00 -17.04
N PHE A 321 4.84 15.22 -18.32
CA PHE A 321 5.29 16.54 -18.83
C PHE A 321 4.24 17.30 -19.65
N GLY A 322 3.02 16.76 -19.78
CA GLY A 322 1.93 17.39 -20.53
C GLY A 322 1.39 18.66 -19.85
N THR A 323 0.78 19.56 -20.63
CA THR A 323 0.38 20.89 -20.13
C THR A 323 -0.92 20.89 -19.36
N ASP A 324 -1.78 19.88 -19.59
CA ASP A 324 -3.14 19.85 -19.11
C ASP A 324 -3.50 18.51 -18.43
N ALA A 325 -4.46 18.59 -17.50
CA ALA A 325 -4.99 17.43 -16.80
C ALA A 325 -5.73 16.41 -17.69
N TRP A 326 -5.92 16.73 -18.97
CA TRP A 326 -6.50 15.87 -20.01
C TRP A 326 -5.64 15.85 -21.29
N ASP A 327 -4.31 16.03 -21.17
CA ASP A 327 -3.37 15.94 -22.29
C ASP A 327 -3.20 14.50 -22.79
N TRP A 328 -4.14 14.06 -23.61
CA TRP A 328 -4.13 12.74 -24.25
C TRP A 328 -3.01 12.60 -25.27
N SER A 329 -2.54 13.70 -25.88
CA SER A 329 -1.40 13.70 -26.80
C SER A 329 -0.13 13.22 -26.10
N GLU A 330 0.20 13.82 -24.96
CA GLU A 330 1.37 13.43 -24.18
C GLU A 330 1.20 12.03 -23.58
N TYR A 331 0.02 11.68 -23.07
CA TYR A 331 -0.20 10.32 -22.56
C TYR A 331 -0.11 9.24 -23.66
N LEU A 332 -0.54 9.53 -24.89
CA LEU A 332 -0.35 8.64 -26.05
C LEU A 332 1.11 8.56 -26.51
N SER A 333 1.91 9.61 -26.28
CA SER A 333 3.36 9.65 -26.48
C SER A 333 4.13 8.88 -25.39
N LEU A 334 3.63 8.90 -24.15
CA LEU A 334 4.16 8.17 -22.99
C LEU A 334 3.86 6.66 -23.06
N ILE A 335 2.62 6.26 -23.40
CA ILE A 335 2.40 4.95 -24.03
C ILE A 335 2.94 5.00 -25.46
N SER A 336 2.96 3.90 -26.23
CA SER A 336 3.65 3.83 -27.55
C SER A 336 5.18 4.05 -27.59
N SER A 337 5.78 5.00 -26.86
CA SER A 337 7.25 5.23 -26.78
C SER A 337 8.06 3.95 -26.47
N PRO A 338 9.34 3.87 -26.88
CA PRO A 338 10.26 2.79 -26.49
C PRO A 338 10.49 2.75 -24.97
N THR A 339 10.68 1.56 -24.43
CA THR A 339 11.11 1.35 -23.04
C THR A 339 12.59 1.70 -22.85
N LYS A 340 12.91 2.33 -21.71
CA LYS A 340 14.28 2.63 -21.25
C LYS A 340 15.08 1.36 -20.92
#